data_AF-A0A9D1KYI3-F1
#
_entry.id   AF-A0A9D1KYI3-F1
#
_cell.length_a   1.000
_cell.length_b   1.000
_cell.length_c   1.000
_cell.angle_alpha   90.00
_cell.angle_beta   90.00
_cell.angle_gamma   90.00
#
_symmetry.space_group_name_H-M   'P 1'
#
loop_
_entity.id
_entity.type
_entity.pdbx_description
1 polymer ?
#
loop_
_entity_poly.entity_id
_entity_poly.type
_entity_poly.pdbx_seq_one_letter_code
_entity_poly.pdbx_strand_id
1 'polypeptide(L)'
;MKLVYICSRYRADATHTVEEAVDSALYACSVAISKGYAPIAPHLYLPRCLDDNEPAERAAGTAAGLAFLAVCDEVWQWGKTITEGMAAELARAKELGIPIKVYNTLGIPYEQWNSVKLANDPAYIAECRKAGREL
;
A
#
# COMPACT_ATOMS: atom_id res chain seq x y z
N MET A 1 -2.17 18.42 9.38
CA MET A 1 -1.67 17.04 9.43
C MET A 1 -1.49 16.59 7.99
N LYS A 2 -0.38 15.95 7.63
CA LYS A 2 -0.21 15.46 6.25
C LYS A 2 -1.13 14.26 6.00
N LEU A 3 -1.74 14.19 4.81
CA LEU A 3 -2.52 13.06 4.34
C LEU A 3 -1.57 11.98 3.80
N VAL A 4 -1.77 10.75 4.25
CA VAL A 4 -0.98 9.60 3.78
C VAL A 4 -1.89 8.53 3.21
N TYR A 5 -1.61 8.09 2.00
CA TYR A 5 -2.28 6.93 1.41
C TYR A 5 -1.61 5.64 1.89
N ILE A 6 -2.37 4.73 2.48
CA ILE A 6 -1.87 3.41 2.87
C ILE A 6 -2.08 2.45 1.69
N CYS A 7 -0.97 2.07 1.05
CA CYS A 7 -0.92 1.10 -0.03
C CYS A 7 -0.49 -0.24 0.56
N SER A 8 -1.45 -1.12 0.86
CA SER A 8 -1.20 -2.45 1.44
C SER A 8 -2.03 -3.52 0.74
N ARG A 9 -1.63 -4.77 0.90
CA ARG A 9 -2.37 -5.91 0.39
C ARG A 9 -3.76 -5.98 1.04
N TYR A 10 -4.77 -6.35 0.26
CA TYR A 10 -6.13 -6.59 0.76
C TYR A 10 -6.68 -7.97 0.38
N ARG A 11 -6.56 -8.36 -0.90
CA ARG A 11 -7.08 -9.65 -1.37
C ARG A 11 -6.35 -10.82 -0.72
N ALA A 12 -7.11 -11.77 -0.20
CA ALA A 12 -6.62 -13.05 0.29
C ALA A 12 -5.96 -13.87 -0.82
N ASP A 13 -5.01 -14.73 -0.44
CA ASP A 13 -4.42 -15.75 -1.31
C ASP A 13 -4.20 -17.06 -0.53
N ALA A 14 -3.48 -18.01 -1.11
CA ALA A 14 -3.19 -19.30 -0.46
C ALA A 14 -2.40 -19.19 0.86
N THR A 15 -1.84 -18.01 1.15
CA THR A 15 -0.92 -17.75 2.27
C THR A 15 -1.40 -16.66 3.23
N HIS A 16 -2.54 -16.02 2.93
CA HIS A 16 -2.97 -14.82 3.63
C HIS A 16 -4.49 -14.64 3.58
N THR A 17 -5.12 -14.35 4.72
CA THR A 17 -6.57 -14.10 4.78
C THR A 17 -6.92 -12.62 4.65
N VAL A 18 -8.19 -12.31 4.41
CA VAL A 18 -8.68 -10.92 4.37
C VAL A 18 -8.57 -10.27 5.74
N GLU A 19 -8.80 -11.02 6.82
CA GLU A 19 -8.71 -10.54 8.20
C GLU A 19 -7.30 -10.08 8.54
N GLU A 20 -6.29 -10.88 8.20
CA GLU A 20 -4.88 -10.50 8.39
C GLU A 20 -4.52 -9.25 7.58
N ALA A 21 -5.10 -9.10 6.37
CA ALA A 21 -4.88 -7.94 5.51
C ALA A 21 -5.45 -6.66 6.15
N VAL A 22 -6.66 -6.78 6.69
CA VAL A 22 -7.37 -5.72 7.41
C VAL A 22 -6.58 -5.33 8.67
N ASP A 23 -6.14 -6.28 9.48
CA ASP A 23 -5.37 -6.01 10.70
C ASP A 23 -4.06 -5.31 10.38
N SER A 24 -3.35 -5.74 9.32
CA SER A 24 -2.11 -5.12 8.86
C SER A 24 -2.33 -3.67 8.40
N ALA A 25 -3.39 -3.41 7.63
CA ALA A 25 -3.74 -2.07 7.17
C ALA A 25 -4.17 -1.14 8.33
N LEU A 26 -4.94 -1.65 9.29
CA LEU A 26 -5.32 -0.92 10.50
C LEU A 26 -4.10 -0.59 11.36
N TYR A 27 -3.16 -1.52 11.49
CA TYR A 27 -1.89 -1.28 12.16
C TYR A 27 -1.06 -0.19 11.45
N ALA A 28 -0.97 -0.24 10.12
CA ALA A 28 -0.32 0.81 9.32
C ALA A 28 -0.96 2.19 9.57
N CYS A 29 -2.30 2.26 9.62
CA CYS A 29 -3.03 3.48 9.95
C CYS A 29 -2.70 3.98 11.36
N SER A 30 -2.65 3.08 12.35
CA SER A 30 -2.26 3.41 13.73
C SER A 30 -0.84 3.99 13.80
N VAL A 31 0.11 3.38 13.08
CA VAL A 31 1.49 3.89 12.98
C VAL A 31 1.52 5.27 12.34
N ALA A 32 0.77 5.52 11.26
CA ALA A 32 0.64 6.84 10.65
C ALA A 32 0.10 7.89 11.63
N ILE A 33 -0.98 7.58 12.34
CA ILE A 33 -1.58 8.48 13.35
C ILE A 33 -0.57 8.80 14.45
N SER A 34 0.13 7.80 14.98
CA SER A 34 1.15 7.98 16.02
C SER A 34 2.32 8.88 15.58
N LYS A 35 2.58 8.94 14.27
CA LYS A 35 3.60 9.79 13.64
C LYS A 35 3.08 11.17 13.21
N GLY A 36 1.82 11.50 13.51
CA GLY A 36 1.21 12.78 13.17
C GLY A 36 0.76 12.90 11.71
N TYR A 37 0.37 11.78 11.08
CA TYR A 37 -0.22 11.74 9.75
C TYR A 37 -1.70 11.32 9.82
N ALA A 38 -2.49 11.74 8.84
CA ALA A 38 -3.89 11.36 8.66
C ALA A 38 -3.97 10.29 7.55
N PRO A 39 -4.19 9.00 7.89
CA PRO A 39 -4.18 7.92 6.91
C PRO A 39 -5.49 7.81 6.15
N ILE A 40 -5.36 7.44 4.87
CA ILE A 40 -6.45 7.01 3.99
C ILE A 40 -6.12 5.60 3.50
N ALA A 41 -6.97 4.62 3.82
CA ALA A 41 -6.83 3.22 3.41
C ALA A 41 -8.12 2.75 2.72
N PRO A 42 -8.33 3.07 1.42
CA PRO A 42 -9.61 2.84 0.76
C PRO A 42 -10.00 1.37 0.67
N HIS A 43 -9.01 0.48 0.57
CA HIS A 43 -9.23 -0.96 0.52
C HIS A 43 -9.87 -1.52 1.81
N LEU A 44 -9.92 -0.78 2.92
CA LEU A 44 -10.67 -1.19 4.11
C LEU A 44 -12.19 -1.03 3.98
N TYR A 45 -12.68 -0.17 3.10
CA TYR A 45 -14.12 0.13 3.00
C TYR A 45 -14.67 0.06 1.59
N LEU A 46 -13.92 0.39 0.55
CA LEU A 46 -14.40 0.31 -0.84
C LEU A 46 -14.90 -1.10 -1.21
N PRO A 47 -14.20 -2.20 -0.87
CA PRO A 47 -14.70 -3.55 -1.14
C PRO A 47 -15.92 -3.97 -0.29
N ARG A 48 -16.30 -3.16 0.71
CA ARG A 48 -17.53 -3.34 1.50
C ARG A 48 -18.67 -2.48 0.98
N CYS A 49 -18.36 -1.48 0.14
CA CYS A 49 -19.32 -0.63 -0.54
C CYS A 49 -19.64 -1.14 -1.95
N LEU A 50 -18.76 -1.95 -2.54
CA LEU A 50 -18.77 -2.37 -3.94
C LEU A 50 -18.49 -3.87 -4.04
N ASP A 51 -19.05 -4.54 -5.05
CA ASP A 51 -18.77 -5.93 -5.38
C ASP A 51 -17.56 -6.03 -6.33
N ASP A 52 -16.45 -6.51 -5.76
CA ASP A 52 -15.18 -6.72 -6.48
C ASP A 52 -15.24 -7.82 -7.57
N ASN A 53 -16.34 -8.59 -7.63
CA ASN A 53 -16.62 -9.57 -8.69
C ASN A 53 -17.36 -8.94 -9.88
N GLU A 54 -18.01 -7.79 -9.70
CA GLU A 54 -18.64 -7.04 -10.77
C GLU A 54 -17.62 -6.09 -11.43
N PRO A 55 -17.27 -6.28 -12.72
CA PRO A 55 -16.19 -5.50 -13.35
C PRO A 55 -16.39 -3.99 -13.30
N ALA A 56 -17.64 -3.52 -13.42
CA ALA A 56 -17.96 -2.10 -13.38
C ALA A 56 -17.75 -1.50 -11.98
N GLU A 57 -18.18 -2.21 -10.93
CA GLU A 57 -18.00 -1.78 -9.55
C GLU A 57 -16.53 -1.84 -9.13
N ARG A 58 -15.81 -2.89 -9.53
CA ARG A 58 -14.35 -2.98 -9.34
C ARG A 58 -13.60 -1.81 -9.99
N ALA A 59 -13.98 -1.44 -11.22
CA ALA A 59 -13.39 -0.29 -11.90
C ALA A 59 -13.70 1.03 -11.16
N ALA A 60 -14.93 1.19 -10.66
CA ALA A 60 -15.32 2.36 -9.87
C ALA A 60 -14.53 2.45 -8.55
N GLY A 61 -14.38 1.33 -7.83
CA GLY A 61 -13.59 1.26 -6.59
C GLY A 61 -12.11 1.60 -6.84
N THR A 62 -11.53 1.08 -7.92
CA THR A 62 -10.16 1.40 -8.33
C THR A 62 -10.01 2.89 -8.64
N ALA A 63 -10.93 3.47 -9.43
CA ALA A 63 -10.90 4.89 -9.75
C ALA A 63 -11.05 5.79 -8.51
N ALA A 64 -11.92 5.42 -7.57
CA ALA A 64 -12.09 6.12 -6.30
C ALA A 64 -10.80 6.07 -5.45
N GLY A 65 -10.17 4.89 -5.34
CA GLY A 65 -8.88 4.73 -4.67
C GLY A 65 -7.79 5.65 -5.26
N LEU A 66 -7.67 5.69 -6.59
CA LEU A 66 -6.71 6.57 -7.26
C LEU A 66 -7.03 8.07 -7.10
N ALA A 67 -8.31 8.44 -7.02
CA ALA A 67 -8.71 9.81 -6.74
C ALA A 67 -8.34 10.23 -5.31
N PHE A 68 -8.49 9.34 -4.32
CA PHE A 68 -8.00 9.58 -2.96
C PHE A 68 -6.48 9.69 -2.91
N LEU A 69 -5.77 8.81 -3.63
CA LEU A 69 -4.30 8.87 -3.71
C LEU A 69 -3.83 10.23 -4.23
N ALA A 70 -4.50 10.77 -5.25
CA ALA A 70 -4.10 12.02 -5.90
C ALA A 70 -4.14 13.26 -4.99
N VAL A 71 -4.85 13.20 -3.86
CA VAL A 71 -4.93 14.30 -2.88
C VAL A 71 -4.05 14.09 -1.65
N CYS A 72 -3.34 12.95 -1.56
CA CYS A 72 -2.44 12.65 -0.46
C CYS A 72 -1.07 13.33 -0.64
N ASP A 73 -0.42 13.66 0.48
CA ASP A 73 0.93 14.24 0.51
C ASP A 73 2.02 13.17 0.28
N GLU A 74 1.74 11.91 0.62
CA GLU A 74 2.64 10.78 0.43
C GLU A 74 1.89 9.44 0.40
N VAL A 75 2.53 8.42 -0.16
CA VAL A 75 2.05 7.03 -0.16
C VAL A 75 2.96 6.18 0.72
N TRP A 76 2.39 5.38 1.60
CA TRP A 76 3.10 4.35 2.36
C TRP A 76 2.83 2.99 1.74
N GLN A 77 3.83 2.44 1.06
CA GLN A 77 3.83 1.03 0.69
C GLN A 77 4.07 0.21 1.96
N TRP A 78 3.11 -0.64 2.31
CA TRP A 78 3.16 -1.43 3.52
C TRP A 78 3.36 -2.92 3.22
N GLY A 79 4.46 -3.46 3.74
CA GLY A 79 4.83 -4.86 3.55
C GLY A 79 5.68 -5.09 2.31
N LYS A 80 6.15 -6.35 2.20
CA LYS A 80 7.08 -6.77 1.14
C LYS A 80 6.41 -7.07 -0.20
N THR A 81 5.18 -7.57 -0.15
CA THR A 81 4.46 -8.07 -1.34
C THR A 81 3.77 -6.91 -2.06
N ILE A 82 3.93 -6.86 -3.38
CA ILE A 82 3.24 -5.90 -4.24
C ILE A 82 2.22 -6.66 -5.10
N THR A 83 0.94 -6.38 -4.86
CA THR A 83 -0.15 -6.91 -5.71
C THR A 83 -0.37 -6.04 -6.94
N GLU A 84 -1.14 -6.53 -7.92
CA GLU A 84 -1.51 -5.75 -9.11
C GLU A 84 -2.18 -4.41 -8.76
N GLY A 85 -3.11 -4.41 -7.81
CA GLY A 85 -3.77 -3.17 -7.35
C GLY A 85 -2.78 -2.19 -6.74
N MET A 86 -1.89 -2.67 -5.87
CA MET A 86 -0.82 -1.85 -5.30
C MET A 86 0.12 -1.32 -6.38
N ALA A 87 0.47 -2.12 -7.39
CA ALA A 87 1.33 -1.68 -8.48
C ALA A 87 0.69 -0.51 -9.26
N ALA A 88 -0.63 -0.56 -9.51
CA ALA A 88 -1.35 0.54 -10.13
C ALA A 88 -1.36 1.82 -9.27
N GLU A 89 -1.57 1.69 -7.95
CA GLU A 89 -1.49 2.81 -7.01
C GLU A 89 -0.10 3.44 -6.98
N LEU A 90 0.96 2.62 -6.89
CA LEU A 90 2.35 3.07 -6.85
C LEU A 90 2.79 3.71 -8.17
N ALA A 91 2.37 3.15 -9.31
CA ALA A 91 2.60 3.75 -10.62
C ALA A 91 1.93 5.13 -10.70
N ARG A 92 0.68 5.25 -10.24
CA ARG A 92 -0.03 6.53 -10.21
C ARG A 92 0.64 7.55 -9.30
N ALA A 93 1.10 7.14 -8.13
CA ALA A 93 1.85 8.01 -7.22
C ALA A 93 3.12 8.57 -7.90
N LYS A 94 3.84 7.70 -8.62
CA LYS A 94 5.03 8.09 -9.39
C LYS A 94 4.71 9.10 -10.49
N GLU A 95 3.64 8.87 -11.27
CA GLU A 95 3.18 9.81 -12.30
C GLU A 95 2.86 11.19 -11.73
N LEU A 96 2.29 11.24 -10.53
CA LEU A 96 1.90 12.48 -9.84
C LEU A 96 3.07 13.13 -9.07
N GLY A 97 4.24 12.50 -9.01
CA GLY A 97 5.35 12.96 -8.20
C GLY A 97 5.10 12.89 -6.69
N ILE A 98 4.14 12.07 -6.25
CA ILE A 98 3.82 11.87 -4.84
C ILE A 98 4.90 10.96 -4.22
N PRO A 99 5.57 11.38 -3.13
CA PRO A 99 6.60 10.57 -2.47
C PRO A 99 6.07 9.22 -2.00
N ILE A 100 6.80 8.15 -2.31
CA ILE A 100 6.52 6.79 -1.85
C ILE A 100 7.51 6.43 -0.75
N LYS A 101 7.01 6.11 0.44
CA LYS A 101 7.78 5.58 1.57
C LYS A 101 7.44 4.13 1.79
N VAL A 102 8.44 3.32 2.13
CA VAL A 102 8.26 1.87 2.20
C VAL A 102 8.53 1.38 3.60
N TYR A 103 7.58 0.59 4.10
CA TYR A 103 7.59 0.06 5.44
C TYR A 103 7.45 -1.46 5.38
N ASN A 104 8.12 -2.15 6.30
CA ASN A 104 7.77 -3.55 6.56
C ASN A 104 6.49 -3.65 7.39
N THR A 105 6.01 -4.86 7.62
CA THR A 105 4.79 -5.13 8.41
C THR A 105 4.91 -4.76 9.90
N LEU A 106 6.11 -4.37 10.37
CA LEU A 106 6.38 -3.90 11.72
C LEU A 106 6.45 -2.37 11.82
N GLY A 107 6.18 -1.64 10.71
CA GLY A 107 6.25 -0.18 10.69
C GLY A 107 7.66 0.40 10.70
N ILE A 108 8.65 -0.40 10.34
CA ILE A 108 10.04 0.04 10.19
C ILE A 108 10.23 0.54 8.74
N PRO A 109 10.69 1.80 8.54
CA PRO A 109 11.05 2.30 7.22
C PRO A 109 12.16 1.48 6.56
N TYR A 110 12.13 1.36 5.24
CA TYR A 110 13.11 0.62 4.45
C TYR A 110 14.55 1.06 4.74
N GLU A 111 14.77 2.37 4.94
CA GLU A 111 16.09 2.95 5.23
C GLU A 111 16.66 2.45 6.57
N GLN A 112 15.80 2.13 7.53
CA GLN A 112 16.17 1.58 8.84
C GLN A 112 16.23 0.05 8.83
N TRP A 113 15.59 -0.59 7.85
CA TRP A 113 15.59 -2.05 7.67
C TRP A 113 16.80 -2.55 6.86
N ASN A 114 17.36 -1.73 5.96
CA ASN A 114 18.55 -2.07 5.16
C ASN A 114 19.81 -2.34 6.03
N SER A 115 19.85 -1.90 7.28
CA SER A 115 20.96 -2.16 8.21
C SER A 115 20.89 -3.51 8.94
N VAL A 116 19.82 -4.30 8.79
CA VAL A 116 19.67 -5.59 9.48
C VAL A 116 19.10 -6.69 8.56
N LYS A 117 19.97 -7.34 7.80
CA LYS A 117 19.85 -8.71 7.23
C LYS A 117 18.74 -9.05 6.20
N LEU A 118 17.94 -8.13 5.67
CA LEU A 118 16.88 -8.49 4.68
C LEU A 118 16.79 -7.62 3.40
N ALA A 119 17.59 -6.57 3.26
CA ALA A 119 17.57 -5.70 2.07
C ALA A 119 18.31 -6.25 0.83
N ASN A 120 19.06 -7.35 0.98
CA ASN A 120 19.69 -8.05 -0.14
C ASN A 120 18.91 -9.29 -0.59
N ASP A 121 17.64 -9.45 -0.19
CA ASP A 121 16.80 -10.54 -0.68
C ASP A 121 16.53 -10.36 -2.19
N PRO A 122 17.07 -11.23 -3.07
CA PRO A 122 16.91 -11.09 -4.51
C PRO A 122 15.45 -11.15 -4.97
N ALA A 123 14.59 -11.85 -4.23
CA ALA A 123 13.17 -11.97 -4.56
C ALA A 123 12.43 -10.65 -4.32
N TYR A 124 12.71 -9.96 -3.21
CA TYR A 124 12.11 -8.66 -2.90
C TYR A 124 12.59 -7.58 -3.88
N ILE A 125 13.88 -7.59 -4.24
CA ILE A 125 14.43 -6.67 -5.26
C ILE A 125 13.76 -6.90 -6.62
N ALA A 126 13.52 -8.17 -7.00
CA ALA A 126 12.84 -8.50 -8.25
C ALA A 126 11.37 -8.01 -8.26
N GLU A 127 10.63 -8.14 -7.15
CA GLU A 127 9.26 -7.60 -7.03
C GLU A 127 9.25 -6.07 -7.12
N CYS A 128 10.20 -5.39 -6.46
CA CYS A 128 10.31 -3.94 -6.53
C CYS A 128 10.60 -3.43 -7.95
N ARG A 129 11.48 -4.12 -8.71
CA ARG A 129 11.74 -3.80 -10.11
C ARG A 129 10.53 -4.01 -11.01
N LYS A 130 9.78 -5.09 -10.82
CA LYS A 130 8.50 -5.33 -11.55
C LYS A 130 7.49 -4.22 -11.29
N ALA A 131 7.48 -3.66 -10.08
CA ALA A 131 6.64 -2.53 -9.71
C ALA A 131 7.21 -1.15 -10.12
N GLY A 132 8.32 -1.10 -10.88
CA GLY A 132 8.89 0.14 -11.39
C GLY A 132 9.59 1.01 -10.33
N ARG A 133 10.02 0.40 -9.22
CA ARG A 133 10.75 1.06 -8.13
C ARG A 133 12.27 0.97 -8.36
N GLU A 134 12.96 2.07 -8.12
CA GLU A 134 14.41 2.08 -7.88
C GLU A 134 14.61 2.04 -6.36
N LEU A 135 15.18 0.95 -5.86
CA LEU A 135 15.58 0.76 -4.45
C LEU A 135 17.02 1.21 -4.24
#